data_AF-A0A3D1YGZ8-F1
#
_entry.id   AF-A0A3D1YGZ8-F1
#
_cell.length_a   1.000
_cell.length_b   1.000
_cell.length_c   1.000
_cell.angle_alpha   90.00
_cell.angle_beta   90.00
_cell.angle_gamma   90.00
#
_symmetry.space_group_name_H-M   'P 1'
#
loop_
_entity.id
_entity.type
_entity.pdbx_description
1 polymer ?
#
loop_
_entity_poly.entity_id
_entity_poly.type
_entity_poly.pdbx_seq_one_letter_code
_entity_poly.pdbx_strand_id
1 'polypeptide(L)' 'IIDVGINRIPDSSKKNGYRLVGDVDFINVEKKAHAITPVPGGVGPMTITMLLNNTVKSWIIQNNLSGDVA' A
#
# COMPACT_ATOMS: atom_id res chain seq x y z
N ILE A 1 5.55 10.99 4.72
CA ILE A 1 4.12 11.08 4.36
C ILE A 1 3.71 9.74 3.79
N ILE A 2 2.69 9.13 4.38
CA ILE A 2 2.14 7.86 3.91
C ILE A 2 0.82 8.18 3.23
N ASP A 3 0.80 8.05 1.91
CA ASP A 3 -0.38 8.23 1.07
C ASP A 3 -1.10 6.89 0.95
N VAL A 4 -2.22 6.78 1.68
CA VAL A 4 -3.06 5.58 1.72
C VAL A 4 -4.16 5.63 0.65
N GLY A 5 -4.38 6.79 0.04
CA GLY A 5 -5.42 7.04 -0.94
C GLY A 5 -5.22 6.20 -2.19
N ILE A 6 -6.31 5.59 -2.67
CA ILE A 6 -6.34 4.91 -3.97
C ILE A 6 -7.61 5.33 -4.70
N ASN A 7 -7.46 6.34 -5.55
CA ASN A 7 -8.53 6.90 -6.34
C ASN A 7 -8.37 6.51 -7.81
N ARG A 8 -9.46 6.08 -8.45
CA ARG A 8 -9.50 5.74 -9.88
C ARG A 8 -9.97 6.96 -10.66
N ILE A 9 -9.11 7.47 -11.53
CA ILE A 9 -9.44 8.58 -12.42
C ILE A 9 -9.53 8.05 -13.85
N PRO A 10 -10.63 8.32 -14.58
CA PRO A 10 -10.75 7.93 -15.98
C PRO A 10 -9.53 8.37 -16.81
N ASP A 11 -9.00 7.44 -17.60
CA ASP A 11 -7.83 7.64 -18.45
C ASP A 11 -7.90 6.67 -19.64
N SER A 12 -8.32 7.19 -20.79
CA SER A 12 -8.47 6.41 -22.03
C SER A 12 -7.14 5.94 -22.63
N SER A 13 -6.00 6.48 -22.17
CA SER A 13 -4.68 6.03 -22.60
C SER A 13 -4.25 4.73 -21.93
N LYS A 14 -4.90 4.34 -20.82
CA LYS A 14 -4.59 3.11 -20.09
C LYS A 14 -5.49 1.98 -20.56
N LYS A 15 -4.91 0.77 -20.67
CA LYS A 15 -5.64 -0.47 -20.99
C LYS A 15 -6.88 -0.69 -20.12
N ASN A 16 -6.83 -0.22 -18.88
CA ASN A 16 -7.86 -0.46 -17.88
C ASN A 16 -8.94 0.63 -17.89
N GLY A 17 -8.78 1.68 -18.71
CA GLY A 17 -9.67 2.85 -18.78
C GLY A 17 -9.53 3.85 -17.64
N TYR A 18 -8.57 3.64 -16.73
CA TYR A 18 -8.30 4.53 -15.59
C TYR A 18 -6.83 4.47 -15.16
N ARG A 19 -6.39 5.53 -14.48
CA ARG A 19 -5.14 5.58 -13.72
C ARG A 19 -5.43 5.67 -12.22
N LEU A 20 -4.47 5.23 -11.41
CA LEU A 20 -4.53 5.33 -9.96
C LEU A 20 -3.83 6.61 -9.50
N VAL A 21 -4.44 7.31 -8.56
CA VAL A 21 -3.92 8.55 -7.95
C VAL A 21 -4.15 8.49 -6.45
N GLY A 22 -3.18 8.98 -5.68
CA GLY A 22 -3.26 9.08 -4.23
C GLY A 22 -3.99 10.35 -3.76
N ASP A 23 -4.00 10.57 -2.45
CA ASP A 23 -4.60 11.76 -1.84
C ASP A 23 -3.64 12.96 -1.85
N VAL A 24 -2.35 12.71 -2.11
CA VAL A 24 -1.29 13.72 -2.00
C VAL A 24 -0.82 14.19 -3.38
N ASP A 25 -0.60 15.50 -3.50
CA ASP A 25 0.14 16.09 -4.63
C ASP A 25 1.64 15.75 -4.51
N PHE A 26 2.01 14.60 -5.09
CA PHE A 26 3.35 14.03 -4.95
C PHE A 26 4.47 15.00 -5.37
N ILE A 27 4.32 15.72 -6.49
CA ILE A 27 5.38 16.56 -7.09
C ILE A 27 5.74 17.75 -6.22
N ASN A 28 4.74 18.37 -5.58
CA ASN A 28 4.98 19.53 -4.73
C ASN A 28 5.40 19.12 -3.31
N VAL A 29 4.95 17.97 -2.84
CA VAL A 29 5.16 17.51 -1.47
C VAL A 29 6.48 16.73 -1.32
N GLU A 30 6.95 16.02 -2.35
CA GLU A 30 8.23 15.30 -2.33
C GLU A 30 9.42 16.20 -1.96
N LYS A 31 9.37 17.48 -2.35
CA LYS A 31 10.42 18.47 -2.10
C LYS A 31 10.48 18.95 -0.66
N LYS A 32 9.42 18.71 0.12
CA LYS A 32 9.27 19.15 1.52
C LYS A 32 9.36 17.99 2.49
N ALA A 33 8.96 16.80 2.08
CA ALA A 33 8.91 15.62 2.94
C ALA A 33 10.25 14.88 2.96
N HIS A 34 10.64 14.36 4.13
CA HIS A 34 11.82 13.50 4.25
C HIS A 34 11.64 12.14 3.51
N ALA A 35 10.40 11.63 3.48
CA ALA A 35 10.01 10.45 2.74
C ALA A 35 8.53 10.53 2.35
N ILE A 36 8.16 9.97 1.20
CA ILE A 36 6.78 9.94 0.69
C ILE A 36 6.51 8.64 -0.07
N THR A 37 5.33 8.04 0.11
CA THR A 37 4.92 6.84 -0.63
C THR A 37 4.22 7.23 -1.94
N PRO A 38 4.60 6.64 -3.09
CA PRO A 38 3.94 6.92 -4.36
C PRO A 38 2.60 6.18 -4.47
N VAL A 39 1.70 6.72 -5.29
CA VAL A 39 0.51 6.01 -5.75
C VAL A 39 0.49 6.06 -7.28
N PRO A 40 0.51 4.92 -7.99
CA PRO A 40 0.53 3.54 -7.49
C PRO A 40 1.89 3.10 -6.91
N GLY A 41 1.91 1.96 -6.20
CA GLY A 41 3.14 1.30 -5.74
C GLY A 41 3.53 1.53 -4.28
N GLY A 42 2.76 2.35 -3.54
CA GLY A 42 2.98 2.61 -2.11
C GLY A 42 2.32 1.58 -1.20
N VAL A 43 1.22 1.96 -0.55
CA VAL A 43 0.62 1.15 0.52
C VAL A 43 -0.06 -0.15 0.06
N GLY A 44 -0.50 -0.22 -1.20
CA GLY A 44 -1.27 -1.35 -1.71
C GLY A 44 -0.59 -2.72 -1.54
N PRO A 45 0.65 -2.90 -2.00
CA PRO A 45 1.44 -4.12 -1.77
C PRO A 45 1.65 -4.45 -0.28
N MET A 46 1.84 -3.43 0.57
CA MET A 46 1.98 -3.62 2.01
C MET A 46 0.70 -4.14 2.66
N THR A 47 -0.49 -3.70 2.20
CA THR A 47 -1.77 -4.21 2.70
C THR A 47 -1.91 -5.71 2.44
N ILE A 48 -1.53 -6.18 1.25
CA ILE A 48 -1.58 -7.63 0.92
C ILE A 48 -0.56 -8.39 1.79
N THR A 49 0.66 -7.86 1.91
CA THR A 49 1.71 -8.47 2.72
C THR A 49 1.28 -8.61 4.18
N MET A 50 0.69 -7.57 4.75
CA MET A 50 0.24 -7.58 6.14
C MET A 50 -1.00 -8.45 6.37
N LEU A 51 -1.86 -8.61 5.37
CA LEU A 51 -2.92 -9.61 5.44
C LEU A 51 -2.31 -11.02 5.59
N LEU A 52 -1.35 -11.38 4.74
CA LEU A 52 -0.68 -12.68 4.82
C LEU A 52 0.09 -12.85 6.12
N ASN A 53 0.79 -11.81 6.57
CA ASN A 53 1.49 -11.79 7.84
C ASN A 53 0.54 -12.09 9.01
N ASN A 54 -0.62 -11.42 9.03
CA ASN A 54 -1.65 -11.64 10.04
C ASN A 54 -2.26 -13.03 9.96
N THR A 55 -2.43 -13.59 8.76
CA THR A 55 -2.89 -14.98 8.58
C THR A 55 -1.90 -15.97 9.19
N VAL A 56 -0.60 -15.84 8.89
CA VAL A 56 0.45 -16.72 9.45
C VAL A 56 0.53 -16.56 10.96
N LYS A 57 0.50 -15.32 11.47
CA LYS A 57 0.51 -15.03 12.91
C LYS A 57 -0.67 -15.68 13.61
N SER A 58 -1.86 -15.61 13.02
CA SER A 58 -3.07 -16.22 13.57
C SER A 58 -2.94 -17.75 13.63
N TRP A 59 -2.37 -18.38 12.60
CA TRP A 59 -2.12 -19.81 12.58
C TRP A 59 -1.13 -20.25 13.67
N ILE A 60 -0.03 -19.51 13.86
CA ILE A 60 0.96 -19.78 14.92
C ILE A 60 0.30 -19.76 16.30
N ILE A 61 -0.47 -18.70 16.58
CA ILE A 61 -1.17 -18.52 17.86
C ILE A 61 -2.16 -19.66 18.11
N GLN A 62 -2.95 -20.04 17.11
CA GLN A 62 -3.95 -21.12 17.25
C GLN A 62 -3.33 -22.50 17.51
N ASN A 63 -2.10 -22.72 17.06
CA ASN A 63 -1.41 -24.00 17.21
C ASN A 63 -0.42 -24.01 18.39
N ASN A 64 -0.44 -22.99 19.25
CA ASN A 64 0.47 -22.82 20.39
C ASN A 64 1.95 -22.97 19.99
N LEU A 65 2.31 -22.52 18.79
CA LEU A 65 3.67 -22.56 18.29
C LEU A 65 4.43 -21.31 18.76
N SER A 66 5.73 -21.46 19.02
CA SER A 66 6.62 -20.33 19.27
C SER A 66 7.31 -19.94 17.96
N GLY A 67 7.03 -18.74 17.46
CA GLY A 67 7.64 -18.21 16.25
C GLY A 67 7.14 -16.80 15.95
N ASP A 68 8.05 -15.89 15.65
CA ASP A 68 7.69 -14.55 15.18
C ASP A 68 7.53 -14.56 13.66
N VAL A 69 6.52 -13.82 13.20
CA VAL A 69 6.35 -13.51 11.79
C VAL A 69 7.06 -12.17 11.57
N ALA A 70 8.20 -12.24 10.89
CA ALA A 70 9.13 -11.13 10.68
C ALA A 70 8.47 -9.94 9.96
#